data_AF-A0A2T9Y0A7-F1
#
_entry.id   AF-A0A2T9Y0A7-F1
#
_cell.length_a   1.000
_cell.length_b   1.000
_cell.length_c   1.000
_cell.angle_alpha   90.00
_cell.angle_beta   90.00
_cell.angle_gamma   90.00
#
_symmetry.space_group_name_H-M   'P 1'
#
loop_
_entity.id
_entity.type
_entity.pdbx_description
1 polymer ?
#
loop_
_entity_poly.entity_id
_entity_poly.type
_entity_poly.pdbx_seq_one_letter_code
_entity_poly.pdbx_strand_id
1 'polypeptide(L)'
;MDDLFINPKYTELIMLSILPILVCLPVNALFRSLRISLLRSLFRSINPISFQKTHISDIIFADVLTSCSRAFADLAVILCSISSSLFVVESSAKMNDFSSILNIKSKKSTYFGKDLCSSPLLGPIVTSIPFLIRLRQCIYDYLLSSSSHEKGRHLANCLKYFSALPVIFLSSFQQEYMKNQYVDSNSSQKDWFFNVLFYTWLFSAIFNSGFSLYWDVVFDWNLGNLKSFSLSNIVYSIFSHEHLDNSHLSVYKEEQDFPDSIIDPESLSPDIVSIQYSPNNLYNGPTLLRENLLFINKYFYYTAILVDTILRAAWTIKLSPHLKINSLPYIGFILGILEVFRRFFWVIFRVEKEHAC
;
A
#
# COMPACT_ATOMS: atom_id res chain seq x y z
N MET A 1 -20.27 -47.13 -10.28
CA MET A 1 -20.62 -46.05 -9.33
C MET A 1 -19.58 -44.96 -9.57
N ASP A 2 -19.47 -44.48 -10.81
CA ASP A 2 -18.23 -43.90 -11.34
C ASP A 2 -18.39 -42.65 -12.22
N ASP A 3 -19.57 -42.02 -12.29
CA ASP A 3 -19.79 -40.91 -13.25
C ASP A 3 -20.29 -39.62 -12.60
N LEU A 4 -19.56 -39.14 -11.59
CA LEU A 4 -19.63 -37.73 -11.20
C LEU A 4 -18.26 -37.11 -10.94
N PHE A 5 -17.22 -37.59 -11.62
CA PHE A 5 -15.96 -36.85 -11.71
C PHE A 5 -16.16 -35.65 -12.64
N ILE A 6 -16.65 -34.55 -12.06
CA ILE A 6 -16.61 -33.24 -12.70
C ILE A 6 -15.15 -33.00 -13.12
N ASN A 7 -14.93 -32.76 -14.42
CA ASN A 7 -13.60 -32.48 -14.94
C ASN A 7 -12.94 -31.38 -14.08
N PRO A 8 -11.69 -31.55 -13.63
CA PRO A 8 -11.03 -30.59 -12.74
C PRO A 8 -11.09 -29.14 -13.24
N LYS A 9 -11.10 -28.93 -14.57
CA LYS A 9 -11.27 -27.61 -15.18
C LYS A 9 -12.62 -26.94 -14.87
N TYR A 10 -13.70 -27.72 -14.85
CA TYR A 10 -15.02 -27.20 -14.49
C TYR A 10 -15.09 -26.90 -12.98
N THR A 11 -14.45 -27.71 -12.14
CA THR A 11 -14.35 -27.45 -10.70
C THR A 11 -13.63 -26.13 -10.42
N GLU A 12 -12.51 -25.85 -11.09
CA GLU A 12 -11.79 -24.57 -10.98
C GLU A 12 -12.64 -23.37 -11.43
N LEU A 13 -13.34 -23.50 -12.56
CA LEU A 13 -14.22 -22.44 -13.07
C LEU A 13 -15.41 -22.18 -12.14
N ILE A 14 -16.00 -23.23 -11.57
CA ILE A 14 -17.08 -23.12 -10.58
C ILE A 14 -16.56 -22.36 -9.35
N MET A 15 -15.38 -22.73 -8.82
CA MET A 15 -14.79 -22.04 -7.67
C MET A 15 -14.50 -20.55 -7.95
N LEU A 16 -14.00 -20.23 -9.14
CA LEU A 16 -13.72 -18.84 -9.56
C LEU A 16 -14.98 -18.01 -9.79
N SER A 17 -16.11 -18.64 -10.16
CA SER A 17 -17.37 -17.94 -10.46
C SER A 17 -18.28 -17.74 -9.24
N ILE A 18 -18.15 -18.56 -8.18
CA ILE A 18 -18.94 -18.41 -6.95
C ILE A 18 -18.80 -17.02 -6.31
N LEU A 19 -17.57 -16.54 -6.14
CA LEU A 19 -17.33 -15.26 -5.46
C LEU A 19 -17.94 -14.06 -6.23
N PRO A 20 -17.70 -13.88 -7.54
CA PRO A 20 -18.38 -12.85 -8.33
C PRO A 20 -19.90 -12.93 -8.26
N ILE A 21 -20.48 -14.15 -8.33
CA ILE A 21 -21.92 -14.36 -8.21
C ILE A 21 -22.41 -13.85 -6.85
N LEU A 22 -21.78 -14.27 -5.75
CA LEU A 22 -22.15 -13.85 -4.40
C LEU A 22 -22.06 -12.32 -4.22
N VAL A 23 -21.06 -11.67 -4.82
CA VAL A 23 -20.91 -10.20 -4.76
C VAL A 23 -22.00 -9.50 -5.58
N CYS A 24 -22.30 -9.99 -6.79
CA CYS A 24 -23.25 -9.36 -7.72
C CYS A 24 -24.73 -9.75 -7.48
N LEU A 25 -25.00 -10.69 -6.58
CA LEU A 25 -26.34 -11.18 -6.29
C LEU A 25 -27.31 -10.03 -5.87
N PRO A 26 -28.42 -9.79 -6.57
CA PRO A 26 -29.32 -8.68 -6.25
C PRO A 26 -30.21 -8.93 -5.01
N VAL A 27 -30.05 -10.07 -4.33
CA VAL A 27 -30.89 -10.48 -3.19
C VAL A 27 -30.60 -9.68 -1.91
N ASN A 28 -31.60 -9.55 -1.03
CA ASN A 28 -31.48 -8.99 0.32
C ASN A 28 -30.79 -9.93 1.32
N ALA A 29 -29.91 -10.81 0.85
CA ALA A 29 -29.12 -11.70 1.68
C ALA A 29 -27.64 -11.26 1.68
N LEU A 30 -26.86 -11.75 2.64
CA LEU A 30 -25.40 -11.52 2.72
C LEU A 30 -25.02 -10.02 2.68
N PHE A 31 -25.57 -9.23 3.60
CA PHE A 31 -25.23 -7.80 3.77
C PHE A 31 -25.28 -6.97 2.46
N ARG A 32 -26.47 -6.90 1.84
CA ARG A 32 -26.70 -6.19 0.57
C ARG A 32 -26.13 -4.76 0.53
N SER A 33 -26.25 -3.99 1.61
CA SER A 33 -25.75 -2.61 1.68
C SER A 33 -24.25 -2.53 1.43
N LEU A 34 -23.47 -3.42 2.06
CA LEU A 34 -22.01 -3.50 1.90
C LEU A 34 -21.64 -3.91 0.48
N ARG A 35 -22.32 -4.92 -0.10
CA ARG A 35 -22.05 -5.37 -1.48
C ARG A 35 -22.31 -4.29 -2.51
N ILE A 36 -23.42 -3.55 -2.37
CA ILE A 36 -23.72 -2.41 -3.25
C ILE A 36 -22.70 -1.29 -3.05
N SER A 37 -22.29 -1.01 -1.81
CA SER A 37 -21.25 -0.01 -1.54
C SER A 37 -19.92 -0.39 -2.20
N LEU A 38 -19.51 -1.66 -2.09
CA LEU A 38 -18.32 -2.22 -2.73
C LEU A 38 -18.40 -2.09 -4.26
N LEU A 39 -19.51 -2.49 -4.88
CA LEU A 39 -19.71 -2.40 -6.32
C LEU A 39 -19.69 -0.94 -6.83
N ARG A 40 -20.27 -0.01 -6.06
CA ARG A 40 -20.22 1.42 -6.40
C ARG A 40 -18.80 1.97 -6.33
N SER A 41 -18.03 1.62 -5.29
CA SER A 41 -16.61 2.01 -5.20
C SER A 41 -15.79 1.38 -6.32
N LEU A 42 -15.98 0.10 -6.64
CA LEU A 42 -15.34 -0.58 -7.77
C LEU A 42 -15.65 0.14 -9.09
N PHE A 43 -16.92 0.46 -9.34
CA PHE A 43 -17.34 1.16 -10.54
C PHE A 43 -16.69 2.54 -10.66
N ARG A 44 -16.67 3.34 -9.58
CA ARG A 44 -16.00 4.66 -9.57
C ARG A 44 -14.49 4.55 -9.76
N SER A 45 -13.86 3.54 -9.16
CA SER A 45 -12.42 3.29 -9.31
C SER A 45 -12.03 2.82 -10.71
N ILE A 46 -12.87 2.06 -11.41
CA ILE A 46 -12.56 1.61 -12.77
C ILE A 46 -12.92 2.67 -13.79
N ASN A 47 -14.09 3.31 -13.66
CA ASN A 47 -14.61 4.25 -14.64
C ASN A 47 -13.69 5.49 -14.80
N PRO A 48 -13.04 5.68 -15.96
CA PRO A 48 -12.12 6.78 -16.17
C PRO A 48 -12.81 8.14 -16.28
N ILE A 49 -14.14 8.16 -16.48
CA ILE A 49 -14.95 9.38 -16.70
C ILE A 49 -15.44 9.99 -15.36
N SER A 50 -15.16 9.35 -14.22
CA SER A 50 -15.63 9.84 -12.92
C SER A 50 -14.83 11.07 -12.45
N PHE A 51 -15.28 12.28 -12.81
CA PHE A 51 -14.68 13.56 -12.41
C PHE A 51 -15.23 14.08 -11.06
N GLN A 52 -15.04 13.32 -9.99
CA GLN A 52 -15.44 13.70 -8.65
C GLN A 52 -14.25 13.64 -7.70
N LYS A 53 -14.24 14.50 -6.68
CA LYS A 53 -13.25 14.45 -5.60
C LYS A 53 -13.25 13.05 -5.00
N THR A 54 -12.07 12.48 -4.77
CA THR A 54 -11.99 11.11 -4.28
C THR A 54 -12.48 11.03 -2.84
N HIS A 55 -13.42 10.13 -2.58
CA HIS A 55 -13.89 9.86 -1.23
C HIS A 55 -12.87 8.98 -0.48
N ILE A 56 -12.83 9.11 0.85
CA ILE A 56 -11.97 8.29 1.71
C ILE A 56 -12.23 6.79 1.50
N SER A 57 -13.49 6.40 1.30
CA SER A 57 -13.87 5.02 0.99
C SER A 57 -13.24 4.50 -0.30
N ASP A 58 -13.15 5.34 -1.34
CA ASP A 58 -12.56 4.99 -2.63
C ASP A 58 -11.02 4.94 -2.56
N ILE A 59 -10.42 5.76 -1.68
CA ILE A 59 -9.00 5.70 -1.33
C ILE A 59 -8.68 4.38 -0.64
N ILE A 60 -9.40 4.04 0.44
CA ILE A 60 -9.20 2.80 1.20
C ILE A 60 -9.40 1.58 0.29
N PHE A 61 -10.48 1.59 -0.51
CA PHE A 61 -10.77 0.50 -1.43
C PHE A 61 -9.65 0.28 -2.44
N ALA A 62 -9.19 1.33 -3.12
CA ALA A 62 -8.12 1.21 -4.09
C ALA A 62 -6.78 0.83 -3.43
N ASP A 63 -6.53 1.26 -2.19
CA ASP A 63 -5.38 0.82 -1.42
C ASP A 63 -5.43 -0.68 -1.06
N VAL A 64 -6.61 -1.23 -0.75
CA VAL A 64 -6.79 -2.69 -0.62
C VAL A 64 -6.53 -3.40 -1.95
N LEU A 65 -6.95 -2.84 -3.09
CA LEU A 65 -6.66 -3.43 -4.40
C LEU A 65 -5.15 -3.51 -4.69
N THR A 66 -4.35 -2.52 -4.28
CA THR A 66 -2.89 -2.57 -4.45
C THR A 66 -2.24 -3.72 -3.66
N SER A 67 -2.75 -4.03 -2.47
CA SER A 67 -2.33 -5.17 -1.65
C SER A 67 -2.68 -6.51 -2.31
N CYS A 68 -3.79 -6.58 -3.05
CA CYS A 68 -4.23 -7.76 -3.80
C CYS A 68 -3.67 -7.87 -5.24
N SER A 69 -2.88 -6.90 -5.69
CA SER A 69 -2.42 -6.76 -7.09
C SER A 69 -1.82 -8.05 -7.69
N ARG A 70 -0.99 -8.76 -6.92
CA ARG A 70 -0.38 -10.02 -7.39
C ARG A 70 -1.42 -11.14 -7.55
N ALA A 71 -2.38 -11.23 -6.64
CA ALA A 71 -3.45 -12.23 -6.73
C ALA A 71 -4.31 -12.01 -7.99
N PHE A 72 -4.54 -10.75 -8.38
CA PHE A 72 -5.21 -10.44 -9.64
C PHE A 72 -4.41 -10.88 -10.87
N ALA A 73 -3.09 -10.73 -10.85
CA ALA A 73 -2.23 -11.19 -11.94
C ALA A 73 -2.24 -12.73 -12.07
N ASP A 74 -2.14 -13.45 -10.96
CA ASP A 74 -2.21 -14.91 -10.96
C ASP A 74 -3.60 -15.39 -11.43
N LEU A 75 -4.68 -14.74 -10.97
CA LEU A 75 -6.05 -15.00 -11.42
C LEU A 75 -6.23 -14.71 -12.92
N ALA A 76 -5.63 -13.64 -13.44
CA ALA A 76 -5.67 -13.33 -14.87
C ALA A 76 -4.99 -14.41 -15.72
N VAL A 77 -3.84 -14.94 -15.28
CA VAL A 77 -3.15 -16.05 -15.96
C VAL A 77 -3.99 -17.32 -15.94
N ILE A 78 -4.63 -17.64 -14.81
CA ILE A 78 -5.52 -18.80 -14.69
C ILE A 78 -6.73 -18.65 -15.63
N LEU A 79 -7.40 -17.51 -15.61
CA LEU A 79 -8.54 -17.24 -16.48
C LEU A 79 -8.16 -17.29 -17.96
N CYS A 80 -6.98 -16.79 -18.33
CA CYS A 80 -6.45 -16.85 -19.69
C CYS A 80 -6.14 -18.29 -20.12
N SER A 81 -5.59 -19.10 -19.21
CA SER A 81 -5.30 -20.52 -19.47
C SER A 81 -6.58 -21.34 -19.63
N ILE A 82 -7.59 -21.07 -18.80
CA ILE A 82 -8.91 -21.71 -18.90
C ILE A 82 -9.61 -21.29 -20.19
N SER A 83 -9.62 -19.99 -20.51
CA SER A 83 -10.28 -19.47 -21.72
C SER A 83 -9.65 -19.98 -23.00
N SER A 84 -8.33 -20.02 -23.10
CA SER A 84 -7.63 -20.62 -24.26
C SER A 84 -7.88 -22.13 -24.39
N SER A 85 -8.17 -22.82 -23.29
CA SER A 85 -8.50 -24.25 -23.30
C SER A 85 -9.97 -24.56 -23.61
N LEU A 86 -10.89 -23.62 -23.30
CA LEU A 86 -12.32 -23.73 -23.57
C LEU A 86 -12.71 -23.16 -24.95
N PHE A 87 -11.99 -22.14 -25.41
CA PHE A 87 -12.24 -21.37 -26.62
C PHE A 87 -11.08 -21.62 -27.59
N VAL A 88 -11.03 -22.82 -28.19
CA VAL A 88 -10.20 -23.06 -29.39
C VAL A 88 -10.87 -22.28 -30.53
N VAL A 89 -10.54 -21.01 -30.66
CA VAL A 89 -10.97 -20.17 -31.77
C VAL A 89 -9.80 -20.00 -32.73
N GLU A 90 -9.95 -20.57 -33.92
CA GLU A 90 -9.23 -20.16 -35.12
C GLU A 90 -9.56 -18.69 -35.39
N SER A 91 -8.72 -17.77 -34.94
CA SER A 91 -8.81 -16.39 -35.43
C SER A 91 -7.44 -15.77 -35.58
N SER A 92 -7.15 -15.41 -36.83
CA SER A 92 -5.96 -14.68 -37.22
C SER A 92 -6.15 -13.19 -36.89
N ALA A 93 -5.55 -12.73 -35.81
CA ALA A 93 -5.34 -11.30 -35.63
C ALA A 93 -3.84 -11.04 -35.45
N LYS A 94 -3.29 -10.17 -36.29
CA LYS A 94 -1.94 -9.64 -36.10
C LYS A 94 -2.03 -8.58 -35.00
N MET A 95 -1.32 -8.78 -33.89
CA MET A 95 -1.00 -7.69 -32.98
C MET A 95 0.51 -7.56 -32.87
N ASN A 96 0.99 -6.32 -32.85
CA ASN A 96 2.38 -5.97 -33.06
C ASN A 96 3.25 -6.44 -31.89
N ASP A 97 4.17 -7.37 -32.18
CA ASP A 97 5.07 -7.96 -31.21
C ASP A 97 6.11 -6.96 -30.68
N PHE A 98 6.27 -6.99 -29.36
CA PHE A 98 7.35 -6.38 -28.58
C PHE A 98 8.75 -6.85 -29.02
N SER A 99 8.83 -7.89 -29.87
CA SER A 99 10.06 -8.37 -30.50
C SER A 99 10.71 -7.34 -31.43
N SER A 100 9.92 -6.39 -31.94
CA SER A 100 10.41 -5.28 -32.78
C SER A 100 11.28 -4.27 -32.02
N ILE A 101 11.11 -4.16 -30.70
CA ILE A 101 11.89 -3.26 -29.84
C ILE A 101 13.22 -3.89 -29.40
N LEU A 102 13.29 -5.24 -29.31
CA LEU A 102 14.46 -5.97 -28.82
C LEU A 102 15.26 -6.70 -29.90
N ASN A 103 14.87 -6.62 -31.18
CA ASN A 103 15.58 -7.22 -32.32
C ASN A 103 15.87 -8.74 -32.18
N ILE A 104 15.05 -9.46 -31.42
CA ILE A 104 15.12 -10.91 -31.29
C ILE A 104 14.18 -11.52 -32.33
N LYS A 105 14.75 -12.25 -33.30
CA LYS A 105 13.99 -13.00 -34.32
C LYS A 105 13.22 -14.14 -33.66
N SER A 106 11.95 -13.92 -33.32
CA SER A 106 11.06 -14.99 -32.87
C SER A 106 10.48 -15.73 -34.09
N LYS A 107 10.58 -17.06 -34.08
CA LYS A 107 9.93 -17.95 -35.06
C LYS A 107 8.42 -17.77 -34.96
N LYS A 108 7.75 -17.59 -36.10
CA LYS A 108 6.29 -17.62 -36.25
C LYS A 108 5.71 -18.83 -35.49
N SER A 109 4.89 -18.57 -34.48
CA SER A 109 4.00 -19.56 -33.88
C SER A 109 2.57 -19.11 -34.12
N THR A 110 1.82 -19.95 -34.80
CA THR A 110 0.38 -19.83 -35.07
C THR A 110 -0.40 -20.36 -33.86
N TYR A 111 -0.43 -19.63 -32.73
CA TYR A 111 -1.32 -19.92 -31.60
C TYR A 111 -1.72 -18.62 -30.86
N PHE A 112 -2.52 -17.78 -31.52
CA PHE A 112 -2.92 -16.45 -31.04
C PHE A 112 -3.51 -16.42 -29.61
N GLY A 113 -4.16 -17.50 -29.15
CA GLY A 113 -4.70 -17.60 -27.79
C GLY A 113 -3.72 -18.12 -26.73
N LYS A 114 -2.69 -18.88 -27.11
CA LYS A 114 -1.73 -19.49 -26.15
C LYS A 114 -0.52 -18.59 -25.92
N ASP A 115 -0.16 -17.78 -26.92
CA ASP A 115 0.99 -16.88 -26.89
C ASP A 115 0.74 -15.63 -26.01
N LEU A 116 -0.51 -15.13 -25.96
CA LEU A 116 -0.86 -13.96 -25.14
C LEU A 116 -0.88 -14.28 -23.63
N CYS A 117 -1.44 -15.44 -23.25
CA CYS A 117 -1.46 -15.91 -21.86
C CYS A 117 -0.07 -16.26 -21.34
N SER A 118 0.82 -16.69 -22.25
CA SER A 118 2.22 -17.01 -21.95
C SER A 118 3.15 -15.80 -22.06
N SER A 119 2.61 -14.61 -22.37
CA SER A 119 3.40 -13.40 -22.51
C SER A 119 3.99 -12.97 -21.16
N PRO A 120 5.31 -12.66 -21.10
CA PRO A 120 5.95 -12.17 -19.87
C PRO A 120 5.42 -10.79 -19.42
N LEU A 121 4.60 -10.12 -20.25
CA LEU A 121 4.02 -8.81 -19.96
C LEU A 121 2.64 -8.87 -19.29
N LEU A 122 1.90 -9.98 -19.41
CA LEU A 122 0.54 -10.07 -18.86
C LEU A 122 0.54 -9.89 -17.33
N GLY A 123 1.42 -10.60 -16.64
CA GLY A 123 1.59 -10.52 -15.18
C GLY A 123 1.86 -9.09 -14.67
N PRO A 124 2.93 -8.41 -15.14
CA PRO A 124 3.25 -7.06 -14.67
C PRO A 124 2.21 -6.01 -15.07
N ILE A 125 1.57 -6.13 -16.25
CA ILE A 125 0.49 -5.22 -16.66
C ILE A 125 -0.69 -5.33 -15.68
N VAL A 126 -1.17 -6.55 -15.42
CA VAL A 126 -2.31 -6.76 -14.51
C VAL A 126 -1.97 -6.35 -13.08
N THR A 127 -0.76 -6.67 -12.60
CA THR A 127 -0.27 -6.25 -11.28
C THR A 127 -0.24 -4.71 -11.15
N SER A 128 0.02 -4.00 -12.25
CA SER A 128 0.11 -2.53 -12.26
C SER A 128 -1.26 -1.83 -12.19
N ILE A 129 -2.37 -2.50 -12.56
CA ILE A 129 -3.70 -1.88 -12.66
C ILE A 129 -4.12 -1.16 -11.37
N PRO A 130 -4.06 -1.78 -10.16
CA PRO A 130 -4.43 -1.09 -8.93
C PRO A 130 -3.59 0.17 -8.64
N PHE A 131 -2.30 0.12 -8.95
CA PHE A 131 -1.40 1.27 -8.77
C PHE A 131 -1.74 2.40 -9.73
N LEU A 132 -2.10 2.08 -10.97
CA LEU A 132 -2.55 3.06 -11.96
C LEU A 132 -3.90 3.69 -11.57
N ILE A 133 -4.81 2.94 -10.95
CA ILE A 133 -6.06 3.48 -10.39
C ILE A 133 -5.76 4.52 -9.31
N ARG A 134 -4.87 4.22 -8.35
CA ARG A 134 -4.46 5.18 -7.32
C ARG A 134 -3.73 6.38 -7.90
N LEU A 135 -2.81 6.16 -8.84
CA LEU A 135 -2.10 7.24 -9.53
C LEU A 135 -3.09 8.20 -10.20
N ARG A 136 -4.10 7.66 -10.92
CA ARG A 136 -5.16 8.44 -11.55
C ARG A 136 -5.96 9.25 -10.53
N GLN A 137 -6.39 8.62 -9.44
CA GLN A 137 -7.08 9.30 -8.33
C GLN A 137 -6.26 10.48 -7.79
N CYS A 138 -4.97 10.27 -7.51
CA CYS A 138 -4.07 11.31 -7.01
C CYS A 138 -3.85 12.44 -8.02
N ILE A 139 -3.76 12.14 -9.33
CA ILE A 139 -3.65 13.15 -10.38
C ILE A 139 -4.92 14.01 -10.44
N TYR A 140 -6.11 13.39 -10.37
CA TYR A 140 -7.35 14.16 -10.38
C TYR A 140 -7.47 15.07 -9.16
N ASP A 141 -7.16 14.58 -7.96
CA ASP A 141 -7.18 15.40 -6.75
C ASP A 141 -6.14 16.53 -6.82
N TYR A 142 -4.97 16.28 -7.42
CA TYR A 142 -3.97 17.33 -7.69
C TYR A 142 -4.52 18.45 -8.59
N LEU A 143 -5.21 18.08 -9.67
CA LEU A 143 -5.77 19.04 -10.63
C LEU A 143 -6.93 19.85 -10.02
N LEU A 144 -7.73 19.23 -9.15
CA LEU A 144 -8.86 19.88 -8.48
C LEU A 144 -8.43 20.77 -7.30
N SER A 145 -7.30 20.44 -6.66
CA SER A 145 -6.80 21.19 -5.51
C SER A 145 -6.39 22.61 -5.88
N SER A 146 -6.78 23.58 -5.06
CA SER A 146 -6.40 25.00 -5.26
C SER A 146 -5.16 25.39 -4.46
N SER A 147 -4.94 24.77 -3.30
CA SER A 147 -3.81 25.07 -2.41
C SER A 147 -2.49 24.47 -2.90
N SER A 148 -1.40 25.24 -2.82
CA SER A 148 -0.04 24.77 -3.18
C SER A 148 0.42 23.60 -2.29
N HIS A 149 0.09 23.65 -1.00
CA HIS A 149 0.47 22.59 -0.05
C HIS A 149 -0.27 21.27 -0.35
N GLU A 150 -1.57 21.34 -0.65
CA GLU A 150 -2.36 20.16 -1.03
C GLU A 150 -1.88 19.57 -2.35
N LYS A 151 -1.58 20.42 -3.34
CA LYS A 151 -0.96 20.00 -4.61
C LYS A 151 0.34 19.23 -4.39
N GLY A 152 1.24 19.75 -3.55
CA GLY A 152 2.48 19.06 -3.19
C GLY A 152 2.24 17.68 -2.59
N ARG A 153 1.26 17.56 -1.68
CA ARG A 153 0.86 16.29 -1.08
C ARG A 153 0.30 15.32 -2.13
N HIS A 154 -0.61 15.76 -3.00
CA HIS A 154 -1.17 14.87 -4.04
C HIS A 154 -0.10 14.40 -5.02
N LEU A 155 0.84 15.27 -5.42
CA LEU A 155 1.96 14.91 -6.28
C LEU A 155 2.90 13.90 -5.63
N ALA A 156 3.23 14.08 -4.35
CA ALA A 156 4.04 13.12 -3.61
C ALA A 156 3.34 11.76 -3.50
N ASN A 157 2.00 11.75 -3.36
CA ASN A 157 1.22 10.51 -3.41
C ASN A 157 1.19 9.88 -4.82
N CYS A 158 1.19 10.67 -5.89
CA CYS A 158 1.38 10.16 -7.25
C CYS A 158 2.73 9.45 -7.37
N LEU A 159 3.80 10.07 -6.86
CA LEU A 159 5.14 9.49 -6.88
C LEU A 159 5.21 8.16 -6.12
N LYS A 160 4.48 8.03 -5.00
CA LYS A 160 4.35 6.76 -4.25
C LYS A 160 3.90 5.63 -5.17
N TYR A 161 2.74 5.77 -5.81
CA TYR A 161 2.19 4.69 -6.65
C TYR A 161 2.95 4.52 -7.96
N PHE A 162 3.50 5.59 -8.52
CA PHE A 162 4.34 5.51 -9.71
C PHE A 162 5.64 4.74 -9.44
N SER A 163 6.25 4.94 -8.27
CA SER A 163 7.51 4.28 -7.88
C SER A 163 7.39 2.76 -7.74
N ALA A 164 6.17 2.21 -7.61
CA ALA A 164 5.93 0.76 -7.61
C ALA A 164 6.04 0.13 -9.00
N LEU A 165 5.77 0.88 -10.08
CA LEU A 165 5.75 0.34 -11.45
C LEU A 165 7.12 -0.19 -11.90
N PRO A 166 8.25 0.54 -11.72
CA PRO A 166 9.57 0.00 -12.04
C PRO A 166 9.88 -1.30 -11.30
N VAL A 167 9.51 -1.41 -10.02
CA VAL A 167 9.71 -2.64 -9.22
C VAL A 167 8.98 -3.82 -9.86
N ILE A 168 7.71 -3.64 -10.23
CA ILE A 168 6.87 -4.68 -10.84
C ILE A 168 7.47 -5.17 -12.17
N PHE A 169 7.78 -4.23 -13.08
CA PHE A 169 8.30 -4.57 -14.40
C PHE A 169 9.69 -5.19 -14.33
N LEU A 170 10.62 -4.60 -13.57
CA LEU A 170 11.97 -5.13 -13.42
C LEU A 170 11.97 -6.52 -12.78
N SER A 171 11.08 -6.79 -11.82
CA SER A 171 10.91 -8.13 -11.24
C SER A 171 10.54 -9.16 -12.32
N SER A 172 9.56 -8.83 -13.18
CA SER A 172 9.11 -9.72 -14.26
C SER A 172 10.18 -9.95 -15.31
N PHE A 173 10.86 -8.88 -15.76
CA PHE A 173 11.94 -8.98 -16.73
C PHE A 173 13.12 -9.81 -16.21
N GLN A 174 13.47 -9.65 -14.94
CA GLN A 174 14.56 -10.42 -14.36
C GLN A 174 14.23 -11.91 -14.22
N GLN A 175 13.00 -12.27 -13.84
CA GLN A 175 12.55 -13.67 -13.80
C GLN A 175 12.62 -14.32 -15.19
N GLU A 176 12.17 -13.61 -16.21
CA GLU A 176 12.22 -14.09 -17.60
C GLU A 176 13.66 -14.23 -18.09
N TYR A 177 14.53 -13.29 -17.74
CA TYR A 177 15.96 -13.36 -18.06
C TYR A 177 16.63 -14.58 -17.42
N MET A 178 16.39 -14.83 -16.12
CA MET A 178 16.94 -16.00 -15.40
C MET A 178 16.43 -17.33 -15.98
N LYS A 179 15.16 -17.39 -16.39
CA LYS A 179 14.58 -18.58 -17.03
C LYS A 179 15.25 -18.91 -18.36
N ASN A 180 15.50 -17.89 -19.20
CA ASN A 180 16.14 -18.07 -20.50
C ASN A 180 17.66 -18.32 -20.38
N GLN A 181 18.30 -17.87 -19.30
CA GLN A 181 19.73 -18.10 -19.04
C GLN A 181 20.10 -19.57 -18.83
N TYR A 182 19.19 -20.40 -18.28
CA TYR A 182 19.42 -21.84 -18.12
C TYR A 182 19.64 -22.57 -19.45
N VAL A 183 19.19 -21.99 -20.57
CA VAL A 183 19.19 -22.62 -21.90
C VAL A 183 20.47 -22.33 -22.69
N ASP A 184 21.29 -21.34 -22.33
CA ASP A 184 22.27 -20.77 -23.26
C ASP A 184 23.62 -20.44 -22.61
N SER A 185 24.52 -21.43 -22.64
CA SER A 185 25.82 -21.53 -21.98
C SER A 185 26.94 -20.70 -22.61
N ASN A 186 26.78 -19.37 -22.70
CA ASN A 186 27.86 -18.43 -23.02
C ASN A 186 27.92 -17.34 -21.93
N SER A 187 29.02 -17.30 -21.20
CA SER A 187 29.05 -16.94 -19.76
C SER A 187 29.69 -15.59 -19.39
N SER A 188 30.14 -14.74 -20.32
CA SER A 188 30.90 -13.53 -19.94
C SER A 188 30.20 -12.18 -20.20
N GLN A 189 29.40 -12.06 -21.28
CA GLN A 189 28.70 -10.80 -21.59
C GLN A 189 27.31 -10.69 -20.95
N LYS A 190 26.79 -11.79 -20.38
CA LYS A 190 25.44 -11.88 -19.79
C LYS A 190 25.40 -11.38 -18.33
N ASP A 191 26.53 -11.38 -17.62
CA ASP A 191 26.57 -11.06 -16.18
C ASP A 191 26.42 -9.56 -15.88
N TRP A 192 27.00 -8.67 -16.69
CA TRP A 192 26.94 -7.23 -16.42
C TRP A 192 25.51 -6.69 -16.55
N PHE A 193 24.77 -7.13 -17.58
CA PHE A 193 23.40 -6.68 -17.81
C PHE A 193 22.46 -7.18 -16.71
N PHE A 194 22.63 -8.43 -16.29
CA PHE A 194 21.90 -8.97 -15.14
C PHE A 194 22.17 -8.18 -13.86
N ASN A 195 23.43 -7.83 -13.59
CA ASN A 195 23.80 -6.99 -12.45
C ASN A 195 23.15 -5.61 -12.52
N VAL A 196 23.14 -4.97 -13.69
CA VAL A 196 22.46 -3.68 -13.89
C VAL A 196 20.96 -3.79 -13.61
N LEU A 197 20.30 -4.83 -14.12
CA LEU A 197 18.89 -5.08 -13.84
C LEU A 197 18.63 -5.27 -12.35
N PHE A 198 19.45 -6.07 -11.67
CA PHE A 198 19.30 -6.34 -10.24
C PHE A 198 19.51 -5.07 -9.40
N TYR A 199 20.58 -4.30 -9.64
CA TYR A 199 20.83 -3.08 -8.85
C TYR A 199 19.79 -2.00 -9.11
N THR A 200 19.28 -1.89 -10.35
CA THR A 200 18.19 -0.96 -10.67
C THR A 200 16.88 -1.38 -10.01
N TRP A 201 16.59 -2.69 -10.00
CA TRP A 201 15.45 -3.24 -9.26
C TRP A 201 15.58 -2.99 -7.76
N LEU A 202 16.76 -3.28 -7.18
CA LEU A 202 17.03 -3.11 -5.76
C LEU A 202 16.87 -1.65 -5.32
N PHE A 203 17.42 -0.72 -6.09
CA PHE A 203 17.23 0.71 -5.84
C PHE A 203 15.76 1.10 -5.89
N SER A 204 15.04 0.67 -6.94
CA SER A 204 13.60 0.95 -7.09
C SER A 204 12.79 0.36 -5.92
N ALA A 205 13.13 -0.84 -5.48
CA ALA A 205 12.48 -1.54 -4.39
C ALA A 205 12.70 -0.85 -3.04
N ILE A 206 13.95 -0.46 -2.74
CA ILE A 206 14.30 0.30 -1.52
C ILE A 206 13.59 1.65 -1.53
N PHE A 207 13.64 2.38 -2.65
CA PHE A 207 12.98 3.68 -2.78
C PHE A 207 11.46 3.56 -2.58
N ASN A 208 10.80 2.66 -3.32
CA ASN A 208 9.35 2.45 -3.20
C ASN A 208 8.95 2.02 -1.79
N SER A 209 9.67 1.06 -1.20
CA SER A 209 9.38 0.54 0.14
C SER A 209 9.57 1.60 1.22
N GLY A 210 10.69 2.32 1.20
CA GLY A 210 11.00 3.37 2.17
C GLY A 210 10.07 4.57 2.05
N PHE A 211 9.80 5.02 0.83
CA PHE A 211 8.88 6.13 0.59
C PHE A 211 7.45 5.78 1.00
N SER A 212 6.99 4.56 0.72
CA SER A 212 5.65 4.14 1.11
C SER A 212 5.52 3.94 2.63
N LEU A 213 6.56 3.45 3.32
CA LEU A 213 6.59 3.37 4.78
C LEU A 213 6.54 4.76 5.41
N TYR A 214 7.37 5.68 4.92
CA TYR A 214 7.34 7.08 5.34
C TYR A 214 5.94 7.68 5.16
N TRP A 215 5.30 7.40 4.02
CA TRP A 215 3.94 7.87 3.75
C TRP A 215 2.92 7.36 4.76
N ASP A 216 2.95 6.06 5.05
CA ASP A 216 1.99 5.42 5.94
C ASP A 216 2.12 5.97 7.37
N VAL A 217 3.36 6.14 7.87
CA VAL A 217 3.61 6.69 9.23
C VAL A 217 3.30 8.19 9.31
N VAL A 218 3.86 8.99 8.41
CA VAL A 218 3.83 10.46 8.51
C VAL A 218 2.56 11.07 7.95
N PHE A 219 2.10 10.64 6.77
CA PHE A 219 0.93 11.27 6.16
C PHE A 219 -0.37 10.56 6.51
N ASP A 220 -0.40 9.23 6.54
CA ASP A 220 -1.64 8.50 6.77
C ASP A 220 -1.99 8.38 8.26
N TRP A 221 -1.01 8.21 9.15
CA TRP A 221 -1.25 8.13 10.60
C TRP A 221 -0.93 9.42 11.36
N ASN A 222 -0.22 10.37 10.72
CA ASN A 222 0.26 11.60 11.34
C ASN A 222 1.14 11.33 12.57
N LEU A 223 1.98 10.31 12.46
CA LEU A 223 2.97 9.92 13.45
C LEU A 223 4.36 10.31 12.91
N GLY A 224 5.30 10.64 13.78
CA GLY A 224 6.64 11.08 13.39
C GLY A 224 6.84 12.59 13.47
N ASN A 225 6.19 13.26 14.44
CA ASN A 225 6.52 14.65 14.75
C ASN A 225 7.99 14.73 15.21
N LEU A 226 8.90 15.13 14.32
CA LEU A 226 10.33 15.22 14.63
C LEU A 226 10.64 16.26 15.71
N LYS A 227 9.72 17.22 15.98
CA LYS A 227 9.85 18.13 17.13
C LYS A 227 9.80 17.39 18.47
N SER A 228 9.17 16.21 18.49
CA SER A 228 9.15 15.30 19.62
C SER A 228 10.47 14.53 19.81
N PHE A 229 11.25 14.37 18.72
CA PHE A 229 12.55 13.71 18.73
C PHE A 229 13.65 14.68 19.21
N SER A 230 13.52 15.16 20.45
CA SER A 230 14.67 15.77 21.13
C SER A 230 15.49 14.65 21.77
N LEU A 231 16.75 14.49 21.35
CA LEU A 231 17.71 13.59 21.98
C LEU A 231 17.78 13.80 23.50
N SER A 232 17.60 15.04 23.96
CA SER A 232 17.53 15.37 25.39
C SER A 232 16.40 14.65 26.11
N ASN A 233 15.22 14.51 25.50
CA ASN A 233 14.03 13.93 26.13
C ASN A 233 14.12 12.39 26.20
N ILE A 234 14.73 11.77 25.18
CA ILE A 234 15.01 10.33 25.18
C ILE A 234 16.05 9.99 26.26
N VAL A 235 17.15 10.75 26.31
CA VAL A 235 18.17 10.62 27.36
C VAL A 235 17.52 10.83 28.73
N TYR A 236 16.71 11.89 28.92
CA TYR A 236 15.99 12.10 30.18
C TYR A 236 15.08 10.93 30.54
N SER A 237 14.34 10.35 29.60
CA SER A 237 13.43 9.21 29.85
C SER A 237 14.14 7.90 30.17
N ILE A 238 15.36 7.71 29.65
CA ILE A 238 16.19 6.53 29.91
C ILE A 238 16.88 6.69 31.26
N PHE A 239 17.41 7.88 31.57
CA PHE A 239 18.04 8.19 32.85
C PHE A 239 17.02 8.36 34.00
N SER A 240 15.77 8.76 33.71
CA SER A 240 14.73 8.88 34.74
C SER A 240 14.08 7.54 35.11
N HIS A 241 14.15 6.54 34.22
CA HIS A 241 13.69 5.18 34.53
C HIS A 241 14.57 4.48 35.57
N GLU A 242 15.83 4.91 35.73
CA GLU A 242 16.75 4.35 36.73
C GLU A 242 16.52 4.92 38.15
N HIS A 243 15.74 6.01 38.27
CA HIS A 243 15.52 6.69 39.56
C HIS A 243 14.14 6.47 40.20
N LEU A 244 13.20 5.80 39.51
CA LEU A 244 11.83 5.61 39.99
C LEU A 244 11.61 4.35 40.85
N ASP A 245 12.61 3.48 41.02
CA ASP A 245 12.49 2.32 41.91
C ASP A 245 12.75 2.63 43.39
N ASN A 246 13.11 3.87 43.76
CA ASN A 246 13.51 4.20 45.15
C ASN A 246 12.80 5.40 45.80
N SER A 247 11.69 5.92 45.27
CA SER A 247 10.98 7.03 45.93
C SER A 247 9.45 6.95 45.84
N HIS A 248 8.90 5.79 46.20
CA HIS A 248 7.58 5.78 46.82
C HIS A 248 7.67 6.29 48.26
N LEU A 249 7.54 7.60 48.48
CA LEU A 249 6.86 8.13 49.68
C LEU A 249 6.68 9.65 49.60
N SER A 250 5.43 10.08 49.85
CA SER A 250 4.98 11.42 50.21
C SER A 250 5.20 12.56 49.20
N VAL A 251 4.11 13.15 48.73
CA VAL A 251 3.77 14.55 49.02
C VAL A 251 2.30 14.77 48.62
N TYR A 252 1.57 15.38 49.55
CA TYR A 252 0.13 15.54 49.62
C TYR A 252 -0.43 16.57 48.62
N LYS A 253 -1.72 16.41 48.33
CA LYS A 253 -2.61 17.46 47.80
C LYS A 253 -2.62 18.68 48.73
N GLU A 254 -2.47 19.87 48.18
CA GLU A 254 -3.02 21.10 48.76
C GLU A 254 -3.82 21.85 47.69
N GLU A 255 -5.14 21.91 47.91
CA GLU A 255 -6.04 22.91 47.37
C GLU A 255 -5.83 24.21 48.18
N GLN A 256 -5.74 25.36 47.51
CA GLN A 256 -5.88 26.65 48.16
C GLN A 256 -6.86 27.54 47.38
N ASP A 257 -7.98 27.81 48.05
CA ASP A 257 -8.97 28.84 47.78
C ASP A 257 -8.34 30.24 47.71
N PHE A 258 -8.81 31.08 46.78
CA PHE A 258 -8.64 32.53 46.83
C PHE A 258 -10.01 33.22 46.88
N PRO A 259 -10.22 34.21 47.76
CA PRO A 259 -11.52 34.84 47.96
C PRO A 259 -11.82 35.95 46.94
N ASP A 260 -13.10 36.12 46.66
CA ASP A 260 -13.68 37.20 45.87
C ASP A 260 -13.43 38.57 46.51
N SER A 261 -12.74 39.47 45.80
CA SER A 261 -12.80 40.90 46.08
C SER A 261 -12.71 41.76 44.81
N ILE A 262 -13.86 42.36 44.54
CA ILE A 262 -14.23 43.50 43.68
C ILE A 262 -13.08 44.51 43.44
N ILE A 263 -12.76 44.79 42.17
CA ILE A 263 -12.04 46.01 41.74
C ILE A 263 -12.75 46.59 40.51
N ASP A 264 -13.09 47.88 40.60
CA ASP A 264 -13.83 48.69 39.62
C ASP A 264 -13.07 48.91 38.29
N PRO A 265 -13.77 49.08 37.14
CA PRO A 265 -13.13 49.11 35.83
C PRO A 265 -13.05 50.54 35.27
N GLU A 266 -12.22 51.43 35.83
CA GLU A 266 -11.97 52.73 35.18
C GLU A 266 -10.62 53.35 35.57
N SER A 267 -9.53 52.87 34.95
CA SER A 267 -8.33 53.64 34.58
C SER A 267 -7.19 52.70 34.18
N LEU A 268 -6.91 52.57 32.87
CA LEU A 268 -5.53 52.57 32.33
C LEU A 268 -5.57 52.48 30.78
N SER A 269 -4.70 53.27 30.15
CA SER A 269 -4.52 53.51 28.71
C SER A 269 -3.99 52.30 27.91
N PRO A 270 -4.11 52.30 26.56
CA PRO A 270 -3.86 51.13 25.72
C PRO A 270 -2.38 51.08 25.31
N ASP A 271 -1.49 50.78 26.24
CA ASP A 271 -0.06 50.67 25.95
C ASP A 271 0.41 49.21 26.07
N ILE A 272 0.71 48.63 24.90
CA ILE A 272 1.63 47.52 24.68
C ILE A 272 1.12 46.17 25.24
N VAL A 273 0.22 45.53 24.47
CA VAL A 273 0.17 44.06 24.44
C VAL A 273 1.45 43.62 23.73
N SER A 274 2.52 43.44 24.52
CA SER A 274 3.62 42.60 24.11
C SER A 274 3.03 41.19 23.97
N ILE A 275 2.83 40.76 22.73
CA ILE A 275 2.66 39.33 22.44
C ILE A 275 3.98 38.70 22.89
N GLN A 276 3.98 38.21 24.13
CA GLN A 276 5.03 37.38 24.65
C GLN A 276 4.97 36.09 23.82
N TYR A 277 5.74 36.06 22.73
CA TYR A 277 6.04 34.85 21.99
C TYR A 277 6.73 33.91 22.98
N SER A 278 5.96 33.04 23.61
CA SER A 278 6.47 31.89 24.35
C SER A 278 7.25 31.04 23.34
N PRO A 279 8.58 30.88 23.46
CA PRO A 279 9.36 30.15 22.46
C PRO A 279 9.12 28.64 22.52
N ASN A 280 8.28 28.16 23.43
CA ASN A 280 8.27 26.77 23.86
C ASN A 280 6.84 26.26 24.03
N ASN A 281 6.11 26.11 22.92
CA ASN A 281 5.12 25.03 22.83
C ASN A 281 5.91 23.71 22.82
N LEU A 282 6.43 23.30 23.99
CA LEU A 282 6.99 21.97 24.17
C LEU A 282 5.85 20.99 23.94
N TYR A 283 5.98 20.20 22.88
CA TYR A 283 5.11 19.08 22.60
C TYR A 283 5.02 18.19 23.85
N ASN A 284 3.82 18.10 24.45
CA ASN A 284 3.58 17.34 25.68
C ASN A 284 3.17 15.87 25.42
N GLY A 285 3.18 15.43 24.16
CA GLY A 285 2.82 14.06 23.80
C GLY A 285 3.99 13.06 23.91
N PRO A 286 3.72 11.76 23.71
CA PRO A 286 4.74 10.73 23.67
C PRO A 286 5.67 10.83 22.45
N THR A 287 6.93 10.39 22.59
CA THR A 287 7.97 10.52 21.55
C THR A 287 7.53 9.97 20.19
N LEU A 288 7.71 10.73 19.09
CA LEU A 288 7.31 10.34 17.72
C LEU A 288 5.80 10.14 17.49
N LEU A 289 4.94 10.36 18.46
CA LEU A 289 3.49 10.27 18.27
C LEU A 289 2.90 11.67 18.09
N ARG A 290 1.57 11.78 18.05
CA ARG A 290 0.84 13.05 18.04
C ARG A 290 0.17 13.28 19.40
N GLU A 291 -0.29 14.51 19.65
CA GLU A 291 -0.79 14.91 20.97
C GLU A 291 -2.12 14.25 21.31
N ASN A 292 -3.03 14.17 20.33
CA ASN A 292 -4.35 13.56 20.50
C ASN A 292 -4.37 12.13 19.96
N LEU A 293 -4.35 11.16 20.87
CA LEU A 293 -4.44 9.72 20.58
C LEU A 293 -5.77 9.18 21.11
N LEU A 294 -6.55 8.47 20.28
CA LEU A 294 -7.78 7.82 20.73
C LEU A 294 -7.48 6.54 21.54
N PHE A 295 -6.40 5.83 21.19
CA PHE A 295 -5.95 4.69 21.98
C PHE A 295 -5.10 5.18 23.16
N ILE A 296 -5.61 4.95 24.37
CA ILE A 296 -4.94 5.33 25.63
C ILE A 296 -3.52 4.73 25.70
N ASN A 297 -3.36 3.49 25.23
CA ASN A 297 -2.06 2.82 25.27
C ASN A 297 -1.21 3.15 24.01
N LYS A 298 -0.16 3.96 24.22
CA LYS A 298 0.81 4.37 23.19
C LYS A 298 1.52 3.20 22.48
N TYR A 299 1.66 2.04 23.14
CA TYR A 299 2.36 0.89 22.56
C TYR A 299 1.69 0.35 21.29
N PHE A 300 0.37 0.50 21.15
CA PHE A 300 -0.34 0.10 19.93
C PHE A 300 0.19 0.80 18.68
N TYR A 301 0.55 2.09 18.78
CA TYR A 301 1.07 2.85 17.64
C TYR A 301 2.50 2.43 17.28
N TYR A 302 3.38 2.21 18.26
CA TYR A 302 4.73 1.72 17.98
C TYR A 302 4.72 0.29 17.41
N THR A 303 3.88 -0.59 17.95
CA THR A 303 3.68 -1.94 17.40
C THR A 303 3.14 -1.87 15.98
N ALA A 304 2.22 -0.96 15.67
CA ALA A 304 1.71 -0.77 14.31
C ALA A 304 2.82 -0.35 13.33
N ILE A 305 3.69 0.60 13.72
CA ILE A 305 4.85 1.03 12.92
C ILE A 305 5.80 -0.14 12.68
N LEU A 306 6.12 -0.93 13.72
CA LEU A 306 7.01 -2.08 13.61
C LEU A 306 6.42 -3.16 12.69
N VAL A 307 5.15 -3.51 12.89
CA VAL A 307 4.44 -4.51 12.08
C VAL A 307 4.36 -4.07 10.63
N ASP A 308 4.05 -2.79 10.36
CA ASP A 308 4.03 -2.27 8.98
C ASP A 308 5.41 -2.36 8.32
N THR A 309 6.47 -2.00 9.05
CA THR A 309 7.85 -2.09 8.55
C THR A 309 8.22 -3.52 8.17
N ILE A 310 7.95 -4.50 9.05
CA ILE A 310 8.27 -5.92 8.82
C ILE A 310 7.47 -6.47 7.63
N LEU A 311 6.15 -6.23 7.62
CA LEU A 311 5.27 -6.77 6.57
C LEU A 311 5.51 -6.08 5.22
N ARG A 312 5.91 -4.82 5.21
CA ARG A 312 6.34 -4.11 3.99
C ARG A 312 7.64 -4.71 3.43
N ALA A 313 8.61 -5.02 4.29
CA ALA A 313 9.81 -5.72 3.86
C ALA A 313 9.48 -7.10 3.26
N ALA A 314 8.53 -7.82 3.87
CA ALA A 314 8.05 -9.11 3.35
C ALA A 314 7.41 -8.98 1.95
N TRP A 315 6.66 -7.91 1.68
CA TRP A 315 6.13 -7.61 0.34
C TRP A 315 7.24 -7.38 -0.70
N THR A 316 8.27 -6.62 -0.34
CA THR A 316 9.43 -6.37 -1.21
C THR A 316 10.21 -7.66 -1.50
N ILE A 317 10.40 -8.50 -0.48
CA ILE A 317 11.03 -9.82 -0.59
C ILE A 317 10.23 -10.74 -1.51
N LYS A 318 8.90 -10.70 -1.46
CA LYS A 318 8.02 -11.48 -2.35
C LYS A 318 8.25 -11.20 -3.84
N LEU A 319 8.58 -9.96 -4.17
CA LEU A 319 8.89 -9.54 -5.54
C LEU A 319 10.33 -9.87 -5.95
N SER A 320 11.19 -10.29 -5.02
CA SER A 320 12.57 -10.62 -5.30
C SER A 320 12.67 -11.81 -6.27
N PRO A 321 13.29 -11.64 -7.45
CA PRO A 321 13.48 -12.71 -8.43
C PRO A 321 14.50 -13.77 -7.99
N HIS A 322 15.38 -13.43 -7.04
CA HIS A 322 16.45 -14.32 -6.57
C HIS A 322 15.97 -15.38 -5.57
N LEU A 323 14.90 -15.08 -4.85
CA LEU A 323 14.32 -16.03 -3.91
C LEU A 323 13.38 -16.94 -4.70
N LYS A 324 13.72 -18.23 -4.78
CA LYS A 324 12.84 -19.26 -5.34
C LYS A 324 11.70 -19.54 -4.37
N ILE A 325 10.88 -18.52 -4.11
CA ILE A 325 9.67 -18.59 -3.27
C ILE A 325 8.71 -19.67 -3.83
N ASN A 326 8.77 -19.92 -5.14
CA ASN A 326 8.04 -21.00 -5.82
C ASN A 326 8.45 -22.43 -5.40
N SER A 327 9.57 -22.61 -4.68
CA SER A 327 9.94 -23.91 -4.12
C SER A 327 9.11 -24.30 -2.89
N LEU A 328 8.44 -23.32 -2.26
CA LEU A 328 7.54 -23.54 -1.12
C LEU A 328 6.09 -23.25 -1.58
N PRO A 329 5.23 -24.28 -1.66
CA PRO A 329 3.91 -24.14 -2.31
C PRO A 329 2.97 -23.14 -1.61
N TYR A 330 3.13 -22.89 -0.31
CA TYR A 330 2.20 -22.07 0.48
C TYR A 330 2.71 -20.68 0.84
N ILE A 331 4.00 -20.39 0.67
CA ILE A 331 4.58 -19.16 1.19
C ILE A 331 4.02 -17.91 0.48
N GLY A 332 3.76 -18.00 -0.83
CA GLY A 332 3.17 -16.90 -1.60
C GLY A 332 1.75 -16.54 -1.14
N PHE A 333 0.99 -17.55 -0.72
CA PHE A 333 -0.35 -17.43 -0.14
C PHE A 333 -0.30 -16.80 1.26
N ILE A 334 0.58 -17.30 2.14
CA ILE A 334 0.78 -16.75 3.49
C ILE A 334 1.19 -15.27 3.42
N LEU A 335 2.15 -14.93 2.55
CA LEU A 335 2.57 -13.54 2.33
C LEU A 335 1.43 -12.67 1.78
N GLY A 336 0.50 -13.25 1.00
CA GLY A 336 -0.72 -12.57 0.56
C GLY A 336 -1.67 -12.24 1.73
N ILE A 337 -1.91 -13.20 2.62
CA ILE A 337 -2.72 -12.99 3.83
C ILE A 337 -2.09 -11.91 4.72
N LEU A 338 -0.78 -11.99 4.94
CA LEU A 338 -0.05 -11.02 5.76
C LEU A 338 -0.13 -9.61 5.18
N GLU A 339 -0.08 -9.45 3.87
CA GLU A 339 -0.23 -8.14 3.21
C GLU A 339 -1.65 -7.57 3.38
N VAL A 340 -2.69 -8.41 3.32
CA VAL A 340 -4.08 -8.00 3.62
C VAL A 340 -4.21 -7.61 5.09
N PHE A 341 -3.61 -8.38 5.99
CA PHE A 341 -3.61 -8.09 7.43
C PHE A 341 -2.90 -6.77 7.73
N ARG A 342 -1.73 -6.50 7.12
CA ARG A 342 -1.02 -5.21 7.23
C ARG A 342 -1.96 -4.05 6.87
N ARG A 343 -2.69 -4.17 5.75
CA ARG A 343 -3.61 -3.13 5.29
C ARG A 343 -4.82 -2.95 6.23
N PHE A 344 -5.32 -4.04 6.82
CA PHE A 344 -6.37 -3.96 7.84
C PHE A 344 -5.95 -3.10 9.04
N PHE A 345 -4.73 -3.30 9.57
CA PHE A 345 -4.18 -2.45 10.64
C PHE A 345 -4.06 -0.99 10.19
N TRP A 346 -3.52 -0.77 8.99
CA TRP A 346 -3.39 0.57 8.43
C TRP A 346 -4.72 1.32 8.34
N VAL A 347 -5.82 0.64 7.99
CA VAL A 347 -7.16 1.28 7.92
C VAL A 347 -7.61 1.75 9.30
N ILE A 348 -7.38 0.96 10.36
CA ILE A 348 -7.79 1.33 11.72
C ILE A 348 -7.13 2.65 12.13
N PHE A 349 -5.80 2.74 12.04
CA PHE A 349 -5.07 3.95 12.44
C PHE A 349 -5.33 5.14 11.51
N ARG A 350 -5.61 4.89 10.23
CA ARG A 350 -6.00 5.96 9.31
C ARG A 350 -7.38 6.53 9.64
N VAL A 351 -8.36 5.68 9.88
CA VAL A 351 -9.71 6.11 10.29
C VAL A 351 -9.65 6.84 11.62
N GLU A 352 -8.88 6.30 12.57
CA GLU A 352 -8.64 6.90 13.88
C GLU A 352 -8.08 8.32 13.77
N LYS A 353 -7.05 8.53 12.93
CA LYS A 353 -6.52 9.87 12.65
C LYS A 353 -7.60 10.82 12.11
N GLU A 354 -8.41 10.40 11.14
CA GLU A 354 -9.44 11.26 10.53
C GLU A 354 -10.60 11.61 11.49
N HIS A 355 -10.74 10.90 12.61
CA HIS A 355 -11.73 11.23 13.66
C HIS A 355 -11.10 11.98 14.84
N ALA A 356 -9.80 11.83 15.07
CA ALA A 356 -9.06 12.46 16.16
C ALA A 356 -8.56 13.88 15.83
N CYS A 357 -8.56 14.27 14.57
CA CYS A 357 -8.09 15.55 14.02
C CYS A 357 -9.11 16.09 13.04
#